data_AF-W2LCI2-F1
#
_entry.id   AF-W2LCI2-F1
#
_cell.length_a   1.000
_cell.length_b   1.000
_cell.length_c   1.000
_cell.angle_alpha   90.00
_cell.angle_beta   90.00
_cell.angle_gamma   90.00
#
_symmetry.space_group_name_H-M   'P 1'
#
loop_
_entity.id
_entity.type
_entity.pdbx_description
1 polymer ?
#
loop_
_entity_poly.entity_id
_entity_poly.type
_entity_poly.pdbx_seq_one_letter_code
_entity_poly.pdbx_strand_id
1 'polypeptide(L)'
;MAIIDKSDLPLLQPRTSTLLNTNNVSEQSLTSPLQSIRESFHADRFKLRSIGSVLGWIALGSFVSSAVLAPKQLGDYTHNGMSMHAVQHQLDLMAACTSTGSAKGDGDVEEVQTNKGAGWFLGGNDPEHVLTSLPEVTSFDNLPENWDWRDYNGTGVSLTTSVMNQMVPRACGSCWAFATVSALSDRIRIARFRKTGRLDTEVLLSPQVLLDCGMRSFGSCHGGDPRYAHKWIHENGIVDLTCNPYIASHPSWMGGGDCAATQCHTCNLKGECFVLEDPVKYRISEYGTLNFTTPEEFQLQAMSEIYHRGPIVVSMYSLSPEYRQFKGGYILRDSTKYPGTTHVVSLVGWGTDAKTGVKYWIVRNSDGTNWGDRGFFLAERGVNIYNMESHGAWAVPIV
;
A
#
# COMPACT_ATOMS: atom_id res chain seq x y z
N MET A 1 34.47 -15.43 32.46
CA MET A 1 35.53 -14.41 32.24
C MET A 1 35.10 -13.65 31.01
N ALA A 2 34.55 -12.45 31.08
CA ALA A 2 35.09 -11.16 31.54
C ALA A 2 35.02 -10.22 30.33
N ILE A 3 34.29 -9.12 30.50
CA ILE A 3 34.01 -8.05 29.53
C ILE A 3 35.23 -7.13 29.44
N ILE A 4 35.69 -6.82 28.22
CA ILE A 4 36.55 -5.69 27.83
C ILE A 4 36.31 -5.53 26.30
N ASP A 5 36.03 -4.41 25.62
CA ASP A 5 35.90 -2.98 25.90
C ASP A 5 34.94 -2.41 24.83
N LYS A 6 34.25 -1.31 25.14
CA LYS A 6 33.40 -0.53 24.22
C LYS A 6 34.16 0.74 23.83
N SER A 7 34.88 0.70 22.73
CA SER A 7 35.30 1.91 22.01
C SER A 7 35.75 1.52 20.61
N ASP A 8 34.86 1.67 19.63
CA ASP A 8 35.15 2.05 18.24
C ASP A 8 33.92 1.82 17.35
N LEU A 9 32.93 2.71 17.48
CA LEU A 9 31.89 2.90 16.47
C LEU A 9 31.72 4.41 16.25
N PRO A 10 32.01 4.95 15.05
CA PRO A 10 31.84 6.38 14.76
C PRO A 10 30.35 6.73 14.73
N LEU A 11 29.94 7.54 15.70
CA LEU A 11 28.63 8.17 15.77
C LEU A 11 28.51 9.23 14.67
N LEU A 12 27.62 8.99 13.69
CA LEU A 12 27.15 10.01 12.76
C LEU A 12 26.30 11.04 13.52
N GLN A 13 26.87 12.22 13.79
CA GLN A 13 26.12 13.36 14.31
C GLN A 13 25.46 14.16 13.16
N PRO A 14 24.23 14.67 13.36
CA PRO A 14 23.51 15.46 12.36
C PRO A 14 24.07 16.89 12.25
N ARG A 15 24.30 17.36 11.01
CA ARG A 15 24.68 18.76 10.73
C ARG A 15 23.47 19.68 10.87
N THR A 16 23.61 20.70 11.72
CA THR A 16 22.73 21.86 11.85
C THR A 16 22.85 22.79 10.65
N SER A 17 21.74 23.12 10.00
CA SER A 17 21.65 24.18 8.99
C SER A 17 21.31 25.53 9.66
N THR A 18 22.28 26.42 9.76
CA THR A 18 22.05 27.83 10.11
C THR A 18 21.61 28.62 8.87
N LEU A 19 20.39 29.14 8.94
CA LEU A 19 19.86 30.22 8.11
C LEU A 19 20.70 31.50 8.31
N LEU A 20 21.13 32.13 7.22
CA LEU A 20 21.41 33.57 7.20
C LEU A 20 21.01 34.14 5.83
N ASN A 21 20.09 35.10 5.91
CA ASN A 21 19.57 35.93 4.84
C ASN A 21 20.11 37.35 5.12
N THR A 22 20.74 38.02 4.15
CA THR A 22 20.63 39.48 3.97
C THR A 22 21.28 39.94 2.68
N ASN A 23 20.57 40.86 2.03
CA ASN A 23 20.86 41.56 0.79
C ASN A 23 22.06 42.53 0.85
N ASN A 24 22.44 42.96 -0.36
CA ASN A 24 22.81 44.32 -0.76
C ASN A 24 24.29 44.77 -0.78
N VAL A 25 24.73 45.07 -2.02
CA VAL A 25 25.21 46.39 -2.51
C VAL A 25 26.70 46.54 -2.89
N SER A 26 26.83 46.91 -4.18
CA SER A 26 27.81 47.77 -4.90
C SER A 26 29.29 47.41 -5.02
N GLU A 27 29.69 47.26 -6.29
CA GLU A 27 30.75 48.00 -7.00
C GLU A 27 31.87 48.67 -6.20
N GLN A 28 33.12 48.36 -6.54
CA GLN A 28 33.99 49.32 -7.23
C GLN A 28 35.27 48.69 -7.78
N SER A 29 35.65 49.20 -8.95
CA SER A 29 36.83 48.89 -9.75
C SER A 29 38.11 49.47 -9.15
N LEU A 30 39.28 48.90 -9.48
CA LEU A 30 40.53 49.65 -9.69
C LEU A 30 41.59 48.80 -10.43
N THR A 31 41.81 49.21 -11.68
CA THR A 31 43.11 49.42 -12.37
C THR A 31 44.13 48.29 -12.55
N SER A 32 44.37 48.00 -13.84
CA SER A 32 45.58 47.45 -14.49
C SER A 32 46.82 48.39 -14.34
N PRO A 33 48.08 48.06 -14.73
CA PRO A 33 48.43 47.93 -16.17
C PRO A 33 49.70 47.12 -16.60
N LEU A 34 49.79 46.88 -17.93
CA LEU A 34 50.97 46.61 -18.80
C LEU A 34 51.60 45.18 -18.73
N GLN A 35 52.05 44.51 -19.81
CA GLN A 35 52.58 45.00 -21.10
C GLN A 35 52.68 43.87 -22.18
N SER A 36 52.37 44.20 -23.44
CA SER A 36 53.11 43.93 -24.71
C SER A 36 53.37 42.49 -25.27
N ILE A 37 52.98 42.22 -26.56
CA ILE A 37 53.86 41.99 -27.75
C ILE A 37 53.04 41.68 -29.07
N ARG A 38 53.36 42.44 -30.16
CA ARG A 38 53.30 42.24 -31.66
C ARG A 38 52.02 41.69 -32.36
N GLU A 39 51.39 42.41 -33.30
CA GLU A 39 51.70 42.66 -34.75
C GLU A 39 51.84 41.39 -35.63
N SER A 40 51.35 41.24 -36.87
CA SER A 40 50.49 41.97 -37.83
C SER A 40 50.39 41.11 -39.14
N PHE A 41 49.56 41.54 -40.11
CA PHE A 41 49.45 41.11 -41.54
C PHE A 41 48.63 39.82 -41.86
N HIS A 42 47.84 39.69 -42.94
CA HIS A 42 47.75 40.36 -44.24
C HIS A 42 46.31 40.19 -44.85
N ALA A 43 45.89 41.12 -45.71
CA ALA A 43 44.67 41.06 -46.54
C ALA A 43 45.01 40.86 -48.04
N ASP A 44 44.13 40.21 -48.82
CA ASP A 44 43.74 40.55 -50.22
C ASP A 44 42.74 39.51 -50.81
N ARG A 45 41.51 39.91 -51.18
CA ARG A 45 40.96 40.20 -52.55
C ARG A 45 40.72 39.01 -53.50
N PHE A 46 39.46 38.81 -53.96
CA PHE A 46 39.00 39.13 -55.34
C PHE A 46 37.49 38.85 -55.58
N LYS A 47 36.94 39.48 -56.63
CA LYS A 47 35.54 39.85 -56.96
C LYS A 47 34.80 38.90 -57.96
N LEU A 48 33.46 39.13 -58.05
CA LEU A 48 32.53 39.21 -59.23
C LEU A 48 31.37 38.17 -59.21
N ARG A 49 30.09 38.55 -58.97
CA ARG A 49 29.02 39.18 -59.79
C ARG A 49 28.22 38.21 -60.70
N SER A 50 26.91 38.08 -60.47
CA SER A 50 25.84 38.33 -61.49
C SER A 50 24.43 38.33 -60.87
N ILE A 51 23.51 39.00 -61.57
CA ILE A 51 22.23 39.60 -61.17
C ILE A 51 21.03 38.66 -61.44
N GLY A 52 19.95 38.77 -60.67
CA GLY A 52 18.63 38.20 -61.03
C GLY A 52 17.54 38.46 -59.98
N SER A 53 16.85 39.59 -60.09
CA SER A 53 15.74 40.05 -59.24
C SER A 53 14.39 39.42 -59.61
N VAL A 54 13.61 38.96 -58.63
CA VAL A 54 12.14 39.05 -58.64
C VAL A 54 11.65 39.31 -57.21
N LEU A 55 10.93 40.42 -57.06
CA LEU A 55 10.26 40.90 -55.85
C LEU A 55 8.92 40.16 -55.64
N GLY A 56 8.56 39.92 -54.37
CA GLY A 56 7.28 39.31 -53.99
C GLY A 56 6.96 39.42 -52.49
N TRP A 57 6.85 40.66 -52.00
CA TRP A 57 5.89 41.17 -50.99
C TRP A 57 5.52 40.36 -49.71
N ILE A 58 5.85 41.02 -48.58
CA ILE A 58 5.06 41.24 -47.34
C ILE A 58 5.43 40.43 -46.07
N ALA A 59 5.84 41.23 -45.08
CA ALA A 59 5.69 41.12 -43.62
C ALA A 59 6.70 40.27 -42.82
N LEU A 60 7.88 40.85 -42.61
CA LEU A 60 8.43 40.96 -41.25
C LEU A 60 7.81 42.19 -40.58
N GLY A 61 7.09 41.98 -39.48
CA GLY A 61 6.79 42.98 -38.47
C GLY A 61 7.43 42.54 -37.16
N SER A 62 8.66 42.98 -36.93
CA SER A 62 9.42 42.73 -35.70
C SER A 62 8.88 43.58 -34.54
N PHE A 63 8.73 42.98 -33.36
CA PHE A 63 9.03 43.66 -32.10
C PHE A 63 9.82 42.72 -31.19
N VAL A 64 10.77 43.32 -30.48
CA VAL A 64 12.02 42.74 -29.98
C VAL A 64 11.97 42.54 -28.46
N SER A 65 12.73 41.54 -27.99
CA SER A 65 13.33 41.37 -26.65
C SER A 65 12.43 41.11 -25.44
N SER A 66 12.59 39.94 -24.82
CA SER A 66 13.63 39.75 -23.78
C SER A 66 13.61 38.31 -23.27
N ALA A 67 14.81 37.70 -23.24
CA ALA A 67 15.39 36.91 -22.17
C ALA A 67 14.62 35.74 -21.49
N VAL A 68 15.45 34.81 -21.02
CA VAL A 68 15.25 33.86 -19.92
C VAL A 68 14.75 32.47 -20.32
N LEU A 69 15.70 31.53 -20.23
CA LEU A 69 15.54 30.12 -19.86
C LEU A 69 14.17 29.80 -19.24
N ALA A 70 13.25 29.24 -20.03
CA ALA A 70 12.05 28.62 -19.50
C ALA A 70 12.37 27.17 -19.09
N PRO A 71 12.05 26.74 -17.85
CA PRO A 71 12.07 25.33 -17.51
C PRO A 71 11.03 24.64 -18.41
N LYS A 72 11.36 23.46 -18.95
CA LYS A 72 10.31 22.56 -19.44
C LYS A 72 9.39 22.28 -18.25
N GLN A 73 8.24 22.96 -18.23
CA GLN A 73 7.22 22.72 -17.24
C GLN A 73 6.76 21.28 -17.36
N LEU A 74 6.84 20.57 -16.23
CA LEU A 74 6.14 19.33 -15.97
C LEU A 74 4.65 19.62 -16.22
N GLY A 75 4.08 19.03 -17.28
CA GLY A 75 2.69 19.23 -17.63
C GLY A 75 1.79 18.79 -16.49
N ASP A 76 0.98 19.72 -16.00
CA ASP A 76 0.02 19.57 -14.92
C ASP A 76 -0.95 18.41 -15.19
N TYR A 77 -0.94 17.39 -14.33
CA TYR A 77 -1.94 16.31 -14.34
C TYR A 77 -3.23 16.84 -13.72
N THR A 78 -4.09 17.45 -14.53
CA THR A 78 -5.43 17.88 -14.10
C THR A 78 -6.49 17.36 -15.07
N HIS A 79 -7.57 16.79 -14.54
CA HIS A 79 -8.80 16.49 -15.28
C HIS A 79 -9.88 17.44 -14.76
N ASN A 80 -10.51 18.23 -15.64
CA ASN A 80 -11.50 19.26 -15.30
C ASN A 80 -11.02 20.37 -14.33
N GLY A 81 -9.76 20.81 -14.44
CA GLY A 81 -9.29 22.01 -13.71
C GLY A 81 -9.11 21.84 -12.20
N MET A 82 -9.17 20.61 -11.69
CA MET A 82 -8.77 20.27 -10.31
C MET A 82 -7.34 19.76 -10.30
N SER A 83 -6.48 20.44 -9.53
CA SER A 83 -5.13 19.95 -9.19
C SER A 83 -5.24 18.61 -8.46
N MET A 84 -4.54 17.58 -8.95
CA MET A 84 -4.42 16.27 -8.28
C MET A 84 -3.69 16.32 -6.91
N HIS A 85 -3.37 17.51 -6.40
CA HIS A 85 -2.77 17.73 -5.09
C HIS A 85 -3.58 18.61 -4.13
N ALA A 86 -4.82 18.96 -4.45
CA ALA A 86 -5.68 19.64 -3.50
C ALA A 86 -6.51 18.63 -2.69
N VAL A 87 -5.98 18.21 -1.53
CA VAL A 87 -6.75 17.59 -0.45
C VAL A 87 -7.78 18.62 0.02
N GLN A 88 -8.94 18.66 -0.62
CA GLN A 88 -9.94 19.70 -0.37
C GLN A 88 -10.87 19.34 0.81
N HIS A 89 -10.96 18.08 1.22
CA HIS A 89 -11.78 17.68 2.37
C HIS A 89 -11.28 16.42 3.08
N GLN A 90 -11.38 16.43 4.41
CA GLN A 90 -11.09 15.31 5.32
C GLN A 90 -11.99 14.07 5.10
N LEU A 91 -12.88 14.12 4.11
CA LEU A 91 -13.83 13.07 3.71
C LEU A 91 -13.26 12.11 2.64
N ASP A 92 -12.20 12.51 1.93
CA ASP A 92 -11.55 11.68 0.88
C ASP A 92 -10.39 10.82 1.43
N LEU A 93 -10.21 10.80 2.76
CA LEU A 93 -9.09 10.13 3.43
C LEU A 93 -9.23 8.61 3.57
N MET A 94 -10.33 8.03 3.08
CA MET A 94 -10.54 6.58 3.08
C MET A 94 -10.98 6.17 1.69
N ALA A 95 -10.07 5.58 0.92
CA ALA A 95 -10.45 4.89 -0.29
C ALA A 95 -11.22 3.62 0.11
N ALA A 96 -12.53 3.77 0.30
CA ALA A 96 -13.41 2.65 0.59
C ALA A 96 -13.24 1.60 -0.52
N CYS A 97 -13.16 0.34 -0.13
CA CYS A 97 -13.05 -0.80 -1.05
C CYS A 97 -14.39 -1.18 -1.67
N THR A 98 -15.35 -0.27 -1.64
CA THR A 98 -16.66 -0.38 -2.28
C THR A 98 -17.06 0.99 -2.80
N SER A 99 -17.45 1.10 -4.07
CA SER A 99 -18.36 2.18 -4.46
C SER A 99 -19.72 1.87 -3.85
N THR A 100 -20.30 2.81 -3.10
CA THR A 100 -21.70 2.71 -2.65
C THR A 100 -22.60 2.80 -3.88
N GLY A 101 -22.84 1.67 -4.52
CA GLY A 101 -23.81 1.51 -5.59
C GLY A 101 -24.53 0.20 -5.38
N SER A 102 -25.69 0.25 -4.72
CA SER A 102 -26.70 -0.78 -4.94
C SER A 102 -27.00 -0.78 -6.43
N ALA A 103 -26.44 -1.74 -7.16
CA ALA A 103 -26.96 -2.08 -8.47
C ALA A 103 -28.38 -2.62 -8.22
N LYS A 104 -29.39 -1.79 -8.45
CA LYS A 104 -30.73 -2.29 -8.77
C LYS A 104 -30.60 -2.99 -10.12
N GLY A 105 -30.29 -4.29 -10.09
CA GLY A 105 -30.51 -5.18 -11.22
C GLY A 105 -32.00 -5.50 -11.27
N ASP A 106 -32.67 -4.94 -12.27
CA ASP A 106 -34.00 -5.35 -12.70
C ASP A 106 -33.83 -6.63 -13.54
N GLY A 107 -34.63 -7.67 -13.28
CA GLY A 107 -34.72 -8.85 -14.15
C GLY A 107 -34.59 -10.20 -13.45
N ASP A 108 -35.72 -10.90 -13.38
CA ASP A 108 -35.93 -12.22 -12.78
C ASP A 108 -34.99 -13.32 -13.32
N VAL A 109 -34.23 -13.92 -12.40
CA VAL A 109 -33.77 -15.31 -12.51
C VAL A 109 -34.01 -15.94 -11.15
N GLU A 110 -34.83 -17.00 -11.10
CA GLU A 110 -35.02 -17.80 -9.88
C GLU A 110 -33.68 -18.44 -9.48
N GLU A 111 -33.02 -17.83 -8.51
CA GLU A 111 -31.82 -18.35 -7.88
C GLU A 111 -32.22 -19.21 -6.68
N VAL A 112 -31.74 -20.45 -6.66
CA VAL A 112 -31.98 -21.41 -5.56
C VAL A 112 -31.46 -20.81 -4.26
N GLN A 113 -32.36 -20.62 -3.29
CA GLN A 113 -31.99 -20.15 -1.95
C GLN A 113 -31.03 -21.14 -1.29
N THR A 114 -29.77 -20.75 -1.16
CA THR A 114 -28.86 -21.33 -0.17
C THR A 114 -28.91 -20.43 1.07
N ASN A 115 -29.04 -21.02 2.26
CA ASN A 115 -29.20 -20.33 3.55
C ASN A 115 -27.93 -19.60 4.04
N LYS A 116 -27.10 -19.05 3.15
CA LYS A 116 -25.94 -18.22 3.50
C LYS A 116 -26.20 -16.84 2.90
N GLY A 117 -26.25 -15.83 3.76
CA GLY A 117 -26.60 -14.45 3.41
C GLY A 117 -25.71 -13.85 2.32
N ALA A 118 -26.10 -12.67 1.82
CA ALA A 118 -25.39 -11.94 0.78
C ALA A 118 -23.87 -12.04 0.97
N GLY A 119 -23.18 -12.66 -0.01
CA GLY A 119 -21.76 -12.97 0.07
C GLY A 119 -20.89 -11.73 0.30
N TRP A 120 -19.59 -11.93 0.54
CA TRP A 120 -18.61 -10.85 0.58
C TRP A 120 -18.70 -9.95 -0.66
N PHE A 121 -17.98 -8.83 -0.68
CA PHE A 121 -17.96 -7.78 -1.71
C PHE A 121 -18.33 -8.15 -3.18
N LEU A 122 -17.98 -9.34 -3.67
CA LEU A 122 -18.27 -9.82 -5.04
C LEU A 122 -19.32 -10.95 -5.15
N GLY A 123 -19.97 -11.36 -4.06
CA GLY A 123 -20.88 -12.50 -4.03
C GLY A 123 -20.17 -13.84 -4.29
N GLY A 124 -20.95 -14.90 -4.55
CA GLY A 124 -20.46 -16.21 -4.96
C GLY A 124 -19.98 -17.14 -3.84
N ASN A 125 -19.79 -18.42 -4.19
CA ASN A 125 -19.28 -19.46 -3.29
C ASN A 125 -17.88 -19.11 -2.80
N ASP A 126 -17.62 -19.34 -1.51
CA ASP A 126 -16.30 -19.19 -0.91
C ASP A 126 -15.30 -20.12 -1.61
N PRO A 127 -14.26 -19.63 -2.29
CA PRO A 127 -13.19 -20.49 -2.76
C PRO A 127 -12.40 -20.96 -1.53
N GLU A 128 -12.31 -22.27 -1.35
CA GLU A 128 -11.55 -22.87 -0.25
C GLU A 128 -10.68 -24.02 -0.78
N HIS A 129 -9.50 -24.16 -0.19
CA HIS A 129 -8.62 -25.29 -0.37
C HIS A 129 -7.97 -25.58 0.97
N VAL A 130 -8.59 -26.43 1.79
CA VAL A 130 -8.17 -26.73 3.17
C VAL A 130 -7.56 -28.12 3.23
N LEU A 131 -6.33 -28.22 3.73
CA LEU A 131 -5.56 -29.45 3.83
C LEU A 131 -5.38 -29.91 5.28
N THR A 132 -5.28 -28.96 6.21
CA THR A 132 -5.01 -29.21 7.62
C THR A 132 -6.09 -28.64 8.53
N SER A 133 -6.55 -29.46 9.47
CA SER A 133 -7.43 -29.05 10.56
C SER A 133 -6.61 -28.50 11.73
N LEU A 134 -7.09 -27.42 12.34
CA LEU A 134 -6.54 -26.95 13.61
C LEU A 134 -7.01 -27.82 14.79
N PRO A 135 -6.32 -27.75 15.94
CA PRO A 135 -6.83 -28.30 17.19
C PRO A 135 -8.24 -27.80 17.46
N GLU A 136 -9.11 -28.70 17.92
CA GLU A 136 -10.48 -28.35 18.28
C GLU A 136 -10.46 -27.38 19.47
N VAL A 137 -11.10 -26.22 19.29
CA VAL A 137 -11.27 -25.21 20.34
C VAL A 137 -12.75 -25.16 20.67
N THR A 138 -13.11 -25.69 21.85
CA THR A 138 -14.50 -25.76 22.33
C THR A 138 -14.86 -24.62 23.26
N SER A 139 -13.86 -23.89 23.79
CA SER A 139 -14.06 -22.78 24.71
C SER A 139 -12.95 -21.73 24.61
N PHE A 140 -13.25 -20.49 25.00
CA PHE A 140 -12.26 -19.41 25.05
C PHE A 140 -11.11 -19.70 26.04
N ASP A 141 -11.34 -20.54 27.05
CA ASP A 141 -10.34 -20.90 28.07
C ASP A 141 -9.21 -21.76 27.52
N ASN A 142 -9.38 -22.33 26.32
CA ASN A 142 -8.33 -23.06 25.61
C ASN A 142 -7.29 -22.14 24.94
N LEU A 143 -7.54 -20.83 24.92
CA LEU A 143 -6.69 -19.83 24.28
C LEU A 143 -6.21 -18.80 25.32
N PRO A 144 -5.05 -18.17 25.11
CA PRO A 144 -4.57 -17.15 26.03
C PRO A 144 -5.53 -15.94 26.07
N GLU A 145 -5.69 -15.34 27.25
CA GLU A 145 -6.54 -14.16 27.42
C GLU A 145 -6.09 -13.00 26.52
N ASN A 146 -4.76 -12.82 26.39
CA ASN A 146 -4.14 -11.79 25.57
C ASN A 146 -3.17 -12.44 24.58
N TRP A 147 -3.22 -12.01 23.32
CA TRP A 147 -2.31 -12.45 22.28
C TRP A 147 -2.03 -11.31 21.31
N ASP A 148 -0.75 -10.96 21.14
CA ASP A 148 -0.33 -9.90 20.22
C ASP A 148 0.85 -10.36 19.38
N TRP A 149 0.66 -10.54 18.07
CA TRP A 149 1.76 -10.89 17.17
C TRP A 149 2.80 -9.77 17.01
N ARG A 150 2.48 -8.54 17.42
CA ARG A 150 3.42 -7.40 17.45
C ARG A 150 4.35 -7.45 18.67
N ASP A 151 4.00 -8.25 19.67
CA ASP A 151 4.78 -8.49 20.88
C ASP A 151 4.71 -9.98 21.26
N TYR A 152 5.44 -10.78 20.47
CA TYR A 152 5.38 -12.23 20.58
C TYR A 152 5.76 -12.69 21.98
N ASN A 153 4.78 -13.27 22.69
CA ASN A 153 4.91 -13.76 24.05
C ASN A 153 5.49 -12.72 25.05
N GLY A 154 5.20 -11.43 24.83
CA GLY A 154 5.68 -10.34 25.71
C GLY A 154 7.19 -10.08 25.66
N THR A 155 7.88 -10.58 24.62
CA THR A 155 9.34 -10.48 24.50
C THR A 155 9.83 -9.14 23.92
N GLY A 156 8.91 -8.28 23.47
CA GLY A 156 9.18 -7.09 22.67
C GLY A 156 9.45 -7.37 21.19
N VAL A 157 9.37 -8.63 20.75
CA VAL A 157 9.63 -9.04 19.37
C VAL A 157 8.35 -9.00 18.53
N SER A 158 8.30 -8.14 17.52
CA SER A 158 7.22 -8.17 16.51
C SER A 158 7.47 -9.27 15.48
N LEU A 159 6.47 -10.13 15.29
CA LEU A 159 6.38 -11.08 14.17
C LEU A 159 5.42 -10.60 13.09
N THR A 160 4.91 -9.38 13.21
CA THR A 160 4.21 -8.69 12.12
C THR A 160 5.19 -7.83 11.33
N THR A 161 4.98 -7.70 10.02
CA THR A 161 5.80 -6.91 9.09
C THR A 161 5.47 -5.41 9.14
N SER A 162 6.20 -4.60 8.40
CA SER A 162 5.95 -3.16 8.33
C SER A 162 4.52 -2.80 7.86
N VAL A 163 3.93 -1.75 8.45
CA VAL A 163 2.65 -1.18 7.99
C VAL A 163 2.84 -0.50 6.64
N MET A 164 1.92 -0.75 5.72
CA MET A 164 1.91 -0.16 4.39
C MET A 164 0.80 0.90 4.23
N ASN A 165 0.84 1.65 3.12
CA ASN A 165 -0.07 2.77 2.87
C ASN A 165 -0.71 2.70 1.48
N GLN A 166 -2.00 2.39 1.41
CA GLN A 166 -2.77 2.31 0.17
C GLN A 166 -3.14 3.67 -0.43
N MET A 167 -3.02 4.75 0.36
CA MET A 167 -3.44 6.11 0.01
C MET A 167 -2.36 6.89 -0.74
N VAL A 168 -1.16 6.34 -0.89
CA VAL A 168 -0.03 6.94 -1.59
C VAL A 168 0.49 5.97 -2.67
N PRO A 169 0.89 6.46 -3.87
CA PRO A 169 1.03 7.88 -4.25
C PRO A 169 -0.31 8.59 -4.52
N ARG A 170 -1.42 7.87 -4.59
CA ARG A 170 -2.79 8.39 -4.70
C ARG A 170 -3.77 7.46 -4.01
N ALA A 171 -4.95 7.96 -3.68
CA ALA A 171 -6.03 7.14 -3.14
C ALA A 171 -6.44 6.04 -4.12
N CYS A 172 -6.51 4.81 -3.63
CA CYS A 172 -6.94 3.61 -4.36
C CYS A 172 -7.62 2.68 -3.37
N GLY A 173 -8.81 2.17 -3.71
CA GLY A 173 -9.62 1.25 -2.89
C GLY A 173 -9.06 -0.17 -2.92
N SER A 174 -7.80 -0.31 -2.49
CA SER A 174 -7.00 -1.54 -2.54
C SER A 174 -6.79 -2.19 -1.18
N CYS A 175 -7.50 -1.76 -0.12
CA CYS A 175 -7.43 -2.35 1.21
C CYS A 175 -7.53 -3.88 1.21
N TRP A 176 -8.36 -4.45 0.32
CA TRP A 176 -8.50 -5.90 0.14
C TRP A 176 -7.16 -6.56 -0.21
N ALA A 177 -6.39 -5.94 -1.12
CA ALA A 177 -5.08 -6.41 -1.53
C ALA A 177 -4.08 -6.23 -0.39
N PHE A 178 -4.04 -5.03 0.24
CA PHE A 178 -3.12 -4.71 1.33
C PHE A 178 -3.31 -5.62 2.55
N ALA A 179 -4.54 -5.83 3.00
CA ALA A 179 -4.84 -6.71 4.12
C ALA A 179 -4.46 -8.16 3.81
N THR A 180 -4.74 -8.62 2.58
CA THR A 180 -4.34 -9.96 2.08
C THR A 180 -2.84 -10.14 2.15
N VAL A 181 -2.07 -9.25 1.50
CA VAL A 181 -0.63 -9.41 1.39
C VAL A 181 0.07 -9.17 2.74
N SER A 182 -0.45 -8.29 3.58
CA SER A 182 0.13 -8.02 4.92
C SER A 182 -0.09 -9.21 5.85
N ALA A 183 -1.30 -9.78 5.89
CA ALA A 183 -1.58 -10.97 6.69
C ALA A 183 -0.72 -12.15 6.23
N LEU A 184 -0.60 -12.37 4.91
CA LEU A 184 0.25 -13.43 4.37
C LEU A 184 1.75 -13.21 4.66
N SER A 185 2.22 -11.96 4.57
CA SER A 185 3.60 -11.57 4.91
C SER A 185 3.92 -11.85 6.39
N ASP A 186 3.01 -11.48 7.29
CA ASP A 186 3.11 -11.80 8.73
C ASP A 186 3.20 -13.32 8.94
N ARG A 187 2.35 -14.09 8.24
CA ARG A 187 2.34 -15.54 8.34
C ARG A 187 3.62 -16.20 7.83
N ILE A 188 4.22 -15.68 6.76
CA ILE A 188 5.55 -16.13 6.29
C ILE A 188 6.57 -15.91 7.39
N ARG A 189 6.58 -14.72 8.00
CA ARG A 189 7.51 -14.38 9.10
C ARG A 189 7.30 -15.28 10.31
N ILE A 190 6.05 -15.48 10.75
CA ILE A 190 5.69 -16.36 11.87
C ILE A 190 6.12 -17.80 11.60
N ALA A 191 5.83 -18.34 10.42
CA ALA A 191 6.13 -19.72 10.08
C ALA A 191 7.66 -19.96 10.00
N ARG A 192 8.41 -19.03 9.39
CA ARG A 192 9.88 -19.07 9.39
C ARG A 192 10.48 -18.95 10.79
N PHE A 193 9.96 -18.05 11.61
CA PHE A 193 10.39 -17.87 12.99
C PHE A 193 10.17 -19.15 13.81
N ARG A 194 9.00 -19.79 13.69
CA ARG A 194 8.71 -21.06 14.39
C ARG A 194 9.63 -22.20 13.95
N LYS A 195 10.01 -22.26 12.67
CA LYS A 195 10.91 -23.28 12.11
C LYS A 195 12.36 -23.09 12.54
N THR A 196 12.81 -21.84 12.70
CA THR A 196 14.24 -21.52 12.85
C THR A 196 14.63 -20.92 14.20
N GLY A 197 13.67 -20.37 14.96
CA GLY A 197 13.89 -19.58 16.16
C GLY A 197 14.55 -18.22 15.91
N ARG A 198 14.64 -17.76 14.65
CA ARG A 198 15.37 -16.54 14.27
C ARG A 198 14.46 -15.57 13.53
N LEU A 199 14.67 -14.28 13.78
CA LEU A 199 14.08 -13.21 12.98
C LEU A 199 14.79 -13.16 11.63
N ASP A 200 14.04 -13.44 10.58
CA ASP A 200 14.50 -13.33 9.19
C ASP A 200 14.08 -11.97 8.60
N THR A 201 14.64 -11.64 7.44
CA THR A 201 14.28 -10.42 6.69
C THR A 201 12.78 -10.40 6.38
N GLU A 202 12.17 -9.22 6.45
CA GLU A 202 10.77 -9.03 6.08
C GLU A 202 10.56 -9.34 4.61
N VAL A 203 9.62 -10.26 4.35
CA VAL A 203 9.04 -10.45 3.03
C VAL A 203 7.77 -9.61 2.99
N LEU A 204 7.83 -8.43 2.39
CA LEU A 204 6.65 -7.62 2.10
C LEU A 204 6.12 -8.02 0.73
N LEU A 205 4.98 -8.69 0.66
CA LEU A 205 4.39 -9.11 -0.61
C LEU A 205 3.77 -7.92 -1.37
N SER A 206 3.85 -7.93 -2.71
CA SER A 206 3.39 -6.80 -3.53
C SER A 206 1.85 -6.77 -3.65
N PRO A 207 1.16 -5.74 -3.13
CA PRO A 207 -0.26 -5.55 -3.40
C PRO A 207 -0.51 -5.13 -4.85
N GLN A 208 0.49 -4.59 -5.55
CA GLN A 208 0.37 -4.11 -6.93
C GLN A 208 0.11 -5.26 -7.90
N VAL A 209 0.75 -6.42 -7.69
CA VAL A 209 0.50 -7.62 -8.49
C VAL A 209 -0.99 -8.01 -8.46
N LEU A 210 -1.63 -7.91 -7.29
CA LEU A 210 -3.06 -8.20 -7.18
C LEU A 210 -3.93 -7.18 -7.93
N LEU A 211 -3.53 -5.91 -8.02
CA LEU A 211 -4.21 -4.90 -8.83
C LEU A 211 -4.01 -5.10 -10.33
N ASP A 212 -2.82 -5.53 -10.73
CA ASP A 212 -2.48 -5.77 -12.13
C ASP A 212 -3.20 -7.01 -12.67
N CYS A 213 -3.23 -8.08 -11.87
CA CYS A 213 -3.77 -9.37 -12.25
C CYS A 213 -5.27 -9.54 -11.91
N GLY A 214 -5.79 -8.75 -10.97
CA GLY A 214 -7.15 -8.91 -10.44
C GLY A 214 -8.25 -8.21 -11.21
N MET A 215 -7.92 -7.26 -12.11
CA MET A 215 -8.88 -6.27 -12.65
C MET A 215 -10.12 -6.90 -13.32
N ARG A 216 -9.99 -8.09 -13.91
CA ARG A 216 -11.09 -8.78 -14.61
C ARG A 216 -11.75 -9.89 -13.80
N SER A 217 -11.29 -10.15 -12.57
CA SER A 217 -11.65 -11.38 -11.88
C SER A 217 -11.97 -11.19 -10.41
N PHE A 218 -11.21 -10.37 -9.68
CA PHE A 218 -11.36 -10.30 -8.23
C PHE A 218 -10.99 -8.97 -7.57
N GLY A 219 -10.48 -7.98 -8.30
CA GLY A 219 -10.31 -6.66 -7.69
C GLY A 219 -9.53 -5.64 -8.49
N SER A 220 -9.68 -4.39 -8.09
CA SER A 220 -8.99 -3.22 -8.65
C SER A 220 -8.88 -2.12 -7.58
N CYS A 221 -8.57 -0.89 -7.99
CA CYS A 221 -8.69 0.29 -7.12
C CYS A 221 -10.13 0.68 -6.75
N HIS A 222 -11.14 -0.04 -7.24
CA HIS A 222 -12.55 0.17 -6.90
C HIS A 222 -13.09 -0.90 -5.95
N GLY A 223 -12.21 -1.62 -5.27
CA GLY A 223 -12.56 -2.76 -4.43
C GLY A 223 -12.13 -4.09 -5.01
N GLY A 224 -12.26 -5.13 -4.19
CA GLY A 224 -11.87 -6.49 -4.51
C GLY A 224 -12.07 -7.42 -3.32
N ASP A 225 -11.75 -8.69 -3.53
CA ASP A 225 -12.09 -9.75 -2.60
C ASP A 225 -10.84 -10.56 -2.16
N PRO A 226 -10.49 -10.52 -0.86
CA PRO A 226 -9.37 -11.28 -0.31
C PRO A 226 -9.46 -12.80 -0.54
N ARG A 227 -10.66 -13.39 -0.60
CA ARG A 227 -10.85 -14.83 -0.80
C ARG A 227 -10.27 -15.27 -2.14
N TYR A 228 -10.62 -14.53 -3.19
CA TYR A 228 -10.14 -14.79 -4.54
C TYR A 228 -8.68 -14.36 -4.72
N ALA A 229 -8.22 -13.36 -3.97
CA ALA A 229 -6.80 -13.02 -3.90
C ALA A 229 -5.97 -14.21 -3.36
N HIS A 230 -6.41 -14.86 -2.27
CA HIS A 230 -5.76 -16.07 -1.77
C HIS A 230 -5.75 -17.20 -2.81
N LYS A 231 -6.90 -17.48 -3.46
CA LYS A 231 -6.98 -18.47 -4.54
C LYS A 231 -5.97 -18.15 -5.66
N TRP A 232 -5.91 -16.90 -6.11
CA TRP A 232 -5.01 -16.50 -7.18
C TRP A 232 -3.54 -16.71 -6.79
N ILE A 233 -3.15 -16.35 -5.55
CA ILE A 233 -1.80 -16.55 -5.03
C ILE A 233 -1.47 -18.05 -4.91
N HIS A 234 -2.43 -18.89 -4.53
CA HIS A 234 -2.25 -20.36 -4.51
C HIS A 234 -1.92 -20.90 -5.91
N GLU A 235 -2.68 -20.47 -6.93
CA GLU A 235 -2.53 -20.95 -8.31
C GLU A 235 -1.29 -20.39 -9.02
N ASN A 236 -0.91 -19.14 -8.76
CA ASN A 236 0.09 -18.41 -9.57
C ASN A 236 1.37 -18.07 -8.81
N GLY A 237 1.30 -17.99 -7.48
CA GLY A 237 2.31 -17.35 -6.64
C GLY A 237 2.32 -15.82 -6.77
N ILE A 238 2.97 -15.16 -5.82
CA ILE A 238 3.09 -13.70 -5.74
C ILE A 238 4.52 -13.30 -5.42
N VAL A 239 4.99 -12.19 -5.99
CA VAL A 239 6.32 -11.65 -5.73
C VAL A 239 6.30 -10.67 -4.55
N ASP A 240 7.48 -10.30 -4.06
CA ASP A 240 7.61 -9.24 -3.08
C ASP A 240 7.48 -7.82 -3.68
N LEU A 241 7.31 -6.84 -2.80
CA LEU A 241 7.09 -5.43 -3.11
C LEU A 241 8.22 -4.80 -3.93
N THR A 242 9.44 -5.33 -3.87
CA THR A 242 10.58 -4.78 -4.63
C THR A 242 10.53 -5.16 -6.11
N CYS A 243 9.90 -6.29 -6.44
CA CYS A 243 9.69 -6.73 -7.82
C CYS A 243 8.62 -5.89 -8.54
N ASN A 244 7.51 -5.60 -7.87
CA ASN A 244 6.43 -4.76 -8.39
C ASN A 244 5.99 -3.73 -7.34
N PRO A 245 6.61 -2.53 -7.33
CA PRO A 245 6.28 -1.47 -6.39
C PRO A 245 4.85 -0.95 -6.56
N TYR A 246 4.23 -0.54 -5.44
CA TYR A 246 2.87 0.00 -5.45
C TYR A 246 2.78 1.36 -6.15
N ILE A 247 1.93 1.44 -7.19
CA ILE A 247 1.67 2.67 -7.96
C ILE A 247 0.22 3.17 -7.82
N ALA A 248 -0.59 2.48 -7.00
CA ALA A 248 -1.99 2.83 -6.74
C ALA A 248 -2.83 2.99 -8.03
N SER A 249 -2.61 2.12 -9.02
CA SER A 249 -3.39 2.04 -10.26
C SER A 249 -3.10 0.76 -11.00
N HIS A 250 -4.00 0.36 -11.88
CA HIS A 250 -3.66 -0.59 -12.94
C HIS A 250 -2.75 0.08 -13.99
N PRO A 251 -1.76 -0.61 -14.57
CA PRO A 251 -0.93 -0.06 -15.63
C PRO A 251 -1.72 0.06 -16.93
N SER A 252 -2.43 1.17 -17.10
CA SER A 252 -3.05 1.54 -18.39
C SER A 252 -2.01 1.83 -19.47
N TRP A 253 -0.77 2.17 -19.08
CA TRP A 253 0.31 2.62 -19.96
C TRP A 253 1.27 1.52 -20.42
N MET A 254 1.21 0.30 -19.86
CA MET A 254 2.06 -0.82 -20.30
C MET A 254 1.50 -1.62 -21.48
N GLY A 255 0.37 -1.20 -22.05
CA GLY A 255 -0.21 -1.82 -23.24
C GLY A 255 -0.77 -3.22 -22.96
N GLY A 256 -2.09 -3.35 -22.92
CA GLY A 256 -2.74 -4.63 -23.21
C GLY A 256 -2.54 -5.78 -22.21
N GLY A 257 -2.28 -5.52 -20.92
CA GLY A 257 -2.81 -6.36 -19.83
C GLY A 257 -2.36 -7.82 -19.75
N ASP A 258 -1.06 -8.11 -19.87
CA ASP A 258 -0.51 -9.39 -19.40
C ASP A 258 -0.01 -9.27 -17.96
N CYS A 259 -0.72 -9.90 -17.03
CA CYS A 259 -0.36 -10.00 -15.62
C CYS A 259 1.07 -10.52 -15.41
N ALA A 260 1.54 -11.47 -16.21
CA ALA A 260 2.87 -12.06 -16.05
C ALA A 260 3.97 -11.01 -16.31
N ALA A 261 3.74 -10.15 -17.30
CA ALA A 261 4.68 -9.10 -17.69
C ALA A 261 4.82 -7.99 -16.64
N THR A 262 3.88 -7.86 -15.69
CA THR A 262 3.93 -6.83 -14.64
C THR A 262 4.44 -7.36 -13.30
N GLN A 263 4.72 -8.66 -13.16
CA GLN A 263 5.04 -9.24 -11.85
C GLN A 263 6.40 -8.82 -11.30
N CYS A 264 7.43 -8.71 -12.14
CA CYS A 264 8.74 -8.28 -11.65
C CYS A 264 9.54 -7.61 -12.75
N HIS A 265 10.04 -6.40 -12.47
CA HIS A 265 10.96 -5.70 -13.35
C HIS A 265 12.27 -5.40 -12.62
N THR A 266 13.35 -5.37 -13.39
CA THR A 266 14.65 -4.91 -12.90
C THR A 266 15.33 -4.06 -13.96
N CYS A 267 16.29 -3.24 -13.55
CA CYS A 267 17.03 -2.38 -14.45
C CYS A 267 18.53 -2.66 -14.32
N ASN A 268 19.24 -2.68 -15.44
CA ASN A 268 20.69 -2.79 -15.42
C ASN A 268 21.36 -1.43 -15.09
N LEU A 269 22.68 -1.42 -14.93
CA LEU A 269 23.46 -0.21 -14.61
C LEU A 269 23.40 0.89 -15.69
N LYS A 270 22.86 0.59 -16.88
CA LYS A 270 22.67 1.55 -17.97
C LYS A 270 21.28 2.20 -17.94
N GLY A 271 20.41 1.80 -17.02
CA GLY A 271 19.03 2.27 -16.92
C GLY A 271 18.06 1.55 -17.87
N GLU A 272 18.48 0.45 -18.48
CA GLU A 272 17.61 -0.38 -19.31
C GLU A 272 16.82 -1.34 -18.39
N CYS A 273 15.50 -1.19 -18.37
CA CYS A 273 14.61 -2.00 -17.54
C CYS A 273 13.93 -3.10 -18.34
N PHE A 274 13.82 -4.29 -17.77
CA PHE A 274 13.24 -5.48 -18.40
C PHE A 274 12.46 -6.32 -17.39
N VAL A 275 11.55 -7.14 -17.91
CA VAL A 275 10.77 -8.12 -17.12
C VAL A 275 11.70 -9.25 -16.69
N LEU A 276 11.62 -9.66 -15.43
CA LEU A 276 12.30 -10.86 -14.95
C LEU A 276 11.45 -12.10 -15.27
N GLU A 277 12.03 -13.07 -15.98
CA GLU A 277 11.28 -14.25 -16.46
C GLU A 277 10.87 -15.23 -15.34
N ASP A 278 11.74 -15.42 -14.33
CA ASP A 278 11.48 -16.32 -13.20
C ASP A 278 11.81 -15.64 -11.85
N PRO A 279 10.98 -14.67 -11.42
CA PRO A 279 11.16 -14.04 -10.13
C PRO A 279 10.87 -15.01 -8.98
N VAL A 280 11.45 -14.75 -7.81
CA VAL A 280 11.09 -15.49 -6.59
C VAL A 280 9.61 -15.27 -6.29
N LYS A 281 8.85 -16.37 -6.22
CA LYS A 281 7.41 -16.37 -5.93
C LYS A 281 7.10 -17.07 -4.63
N TYR A 282 6.32 -16.40 -3.80
CA TYR A 282 5.71 -16.92 -2.58
C TYR A 282 4.35 -17.54 -2.92
N ARG A 283 4.03 -18.67 -2.30
CA ARG A 283 2.83 -19.45 -2.59
C ARG A 283 2.07 -19.80 -1.32
N ILE A 284 0.78 -20.04 -1.50
CA ILE A 284 -0.13 -20.53 -0.47
C ILE A 284 -0.32 -22.04 -0.65
N SER A 285 -0.23 -22.82 0.42
CA SER A 285 -0.57 -24.24 0.41
C SER A 285 -2.06 -24.49 0.59
N GLU A 286 -2.70 -23.72 1.47
CA GLU A 286 -4.12 -23.86 1.81
C GLU A 286 -4.71 -22.50 2.22
N TYR A 287 -6.01 -22.33 1.98
CA TYR A 287 -6.75 -21.12 2.31
C TYR A 287 -8.22 -21.45 2.56
N GLY A 288 -8.88 -20.64 3.36
CA GLY A 288 -10.28 -20.82 3.71
C GLY A 288 -10.92 -19.53 4.22
N THR A 289 -12.22 -19.63 4.54
CA THR A 289 -13.02 -18.51 5.02
C THR A 289 -13.54 -18.76 6.43
N LEU A 290 -13.91 -17.67 7.08
CA LEU A 290 -14.69 -17.62 8.32
C LEU A 290 -15.97 -16.89 7.96
N ASN A 291 -17.08 -17.60 7.94
CA ASN A 291 -18.39 -17.04 7.60
C ASN A 291 -19.39 -17.49 8.66
N PHE A 292 -19.68 -16.58 9.59
CA PHE A 292 -20.46 -16.87 10.78
C PHE A 292 -21.55 -15.82 10.96
N THR A 293 -22.70 -16.27 11.47
CA THR A 293 -23.84 -15.41 11.78
C THR A 293 -23.79 -14.89 13.20
N THR A 294 -23.05 -15.56 14.09
CA THR A 294 -22.90 -15.16 15.48
C THR A 294 -21.48 -14.65 15.78
N PRO A 295 -21.35 -13.58 16.58
CA PRO A 295 -20.04 -13.05 16.95
C PRO A 295 -19.24 -14.04 17.80
N GLU A 296 -19.91 -14.88 18.58
CA GLU A 296 -19.27 -15.87 19.46
C GLU A 296 -18.53 -16.96 18.67
N GLU A 297 -19.20 -17.57 17.69
CA GLU A 297 -18.59 -18.58 16.82
C GLU A 297 -17.44 -17.98 16.01
N PHE A 298 -17.65 -16.78 15.45
CA PHE A 298 -16.61 -16.06 14.72
C PHE A 298 -15.37 -15.85 15.59
N GLN A 299 -15.54 -15.30 16.80
CA GLN A 299 -14.43 -15.03 17.70
C GLN A 299 -13.63 -16.29 18.00
N LEU A 300 -14.31 -17.39 18.34
CA LEU A 300 -13.64 -18.64 18.73
C LEU A 300 -12.75 -19.17 17.58
N GLN A 301 -13.29 -19.19 16.37
CA GLN A 301 -12.58 -19.68 15.19
C GLN A 301 -11.48 -18.71 14.75
N ALA A 302 -11.75 -17.40 14.76
CA ALA A 302 -10.77 -16.37 14.44
C ALA A 302 -9.60 -16.37 15.43
N MET A 303 -9.86 -16.46 16.74
CA MET A 303 -8.80 -16.52 17.76
C MET A 303 -7.97 -17.79 17.60
N SER A 304 -8.59 -18.95 17.33
CA SER A 304 -7.86 -20.20 17.07
C SER A 304 -6.95 -20.09 15.85
N GLU A 305 -7.47 -19.54 14.75
CA GLU A 305 -6.71 -19.35 13.50
C GLU A 305 -5.55 -18.37 13.69
N ILE A 306 -5.79 -17.24 14.37
CA ILE A 306 -4.77 -16.24 14.67
C ILE A 306 -3.69 -16.82 15.57
N TYR A 307 -4.04 -17.56 16.63
CA TYR A 307 -3.09 -18.18 17.55
C TYR A 307 -2.18 -19.19 16.84
N HIS A 308 -2.80 -20.11 16.10
CA HIS A 308 -2.09 -21.25 15.55
C HIS A 308 -1.39 -20.94 14.24
N ARG A 309 -1.90 -20.03 13.41
CA ARG A 309 -1.36 -19.80 12.06
C ARG A 309 -1.07 -18.34 11.75
N GLY A 310 -1.37 -17.40 12.63
CA GLY A 310 -1.07 -15.98 12.42
C GLY A 310 -2.25 -15.18 11.87
N PRO A 311 -2.05 -13.88 11.59
CA PRO A 311 -3.12 -12.93 11.28
C PRO A 311 -4.08 -13.34 10.17
N ILE A 312 -5.35 -12.94 10.30
CA ILE A 312 -6.42 -13.16 9.31
C ILE A 312 -6.89 -11.83 8.73
N VAL A 313 -7.58 -11.90 7.59
CA VAL A 313 -8.22 -10.76 6.95
C VAL A 313 -9.69 -10.72 7.33
N VAL A 314 -10.26 -9.55 7.59
CA VAL A 314 -11.70 -9.37 7.87
C VAL A 314 -12.25 -8.16 7.14
N SER A 315 -13.54 -8.21 6.79
CA SER A 315 -14.25 -7.05 6.25
C SER A 315 -14.88 -6.23 7.38
N MET A 316 -14.99 -4.92 7.20
CA MET A 316 -15.62 -4.03 8.17
C MET A 316 -16.27 -2.81 7.50
N TYR A 317 -17.11 -2.10 8.24
CA TYR A 317 -17.69 -0.83 7.85
C TYR A 317 -16.82 0.34 8.34
N SER A 318 -16.23 1.08 7.41
CA SER A 318 -15.30 2.19 7.72
C SER A 318 -15.92 3.60 7.62
N LEU A 319 -17.17 3.72 7.19
CA LEU A 319 -17.80 5.03 6.96
C LEU A 319 -18.45 5.63 8.22
N SER A 320 -18.33 4.96 9.37
CA SER A 320 -18.85 5.50 10.64
C SER A 320 -18.15 6.82 10.99
N PRO A 321 -18.84 7.78 11.64
CA PRO A 321 -18.20 9.03 12.06
C PRO A 321 -17.04 8.82 13.03
N GLU A 322 -17.18 7.88 13.96
CA GLU A 322 -16.15 7.57 14.96
C GLU A 322 -14.87 7.02 14.29
N TYR A 323 -14.99 6.04 13.39
CA TYR A 323 -13.84 5.48 12.69
C TYR A 323 -13.11 6.52 11.84
N ARG A 324 -13.86 7.36 11.11
CA ARG A 324 -13.27 8.42 10.26
C ARG A 324 -12.51 9.48 11.06
N GLN A 325 -12.92 9.72 12.30
CA GLN A 325 -12.29 10.70 13.18
C GLN A 325 -11.21 10.09 14.09
N PHE A 326 -11.05 8.76 14.07
CA PHE A 326 -10.11 8.05 14.93
C PHE A 326 -8.67 8.56 14.74
N LYS A 327 -7.99 8.81 15.87
CA LYS A 327 -6.60 9.28 15.93
C LYS A 327 -5.67 8.38 16.74
N GLY A 328 -6.18 7.27 17.29
CA GLY A 328 -5.42 6.41 18.20
C GLY A 328 -5.73 6.66 19.68
N GLY A 329 -5.25 5.76 20.52
CA GLY A 329 -5.22 5.91 21.98
C GLY A 329 -6.45 5.40 22.74
N TYR A 330 -7.44 4.83 22.05
CA TYR A 330 -8.61 4.24 22.70
C TYR A 330 -9.18 3.07 21.90
N ILE A 331 -9.98 2.23 22.57
CA ILE A 331 -10.72 1.13 21.94
C ILE A 331 -11.93 1.74 21.24
N LEU A 332 -12.06 1.53 19.93
CA LEU A 332 -13.26 1.89 19.19
C LEU A 332 -14.43 1.06 19.69
N ARG A 333 -15.54 1.73 20.01
CA ARG A 333 -16.74 1.13 20.56
C ARG A 333 -17.96 1.71 19.85
N ASP A 334 -18.54 0.92 18.95
CA ASP A 334 -19.72 1.32 18.21
C ASP A 334 -20.83 0.28 18.35
N SER A 335 -21.99 0.73 18.81
CA SER A 335 -23.19 -0.09 18.97
C SER A 335 -24.12 -0.03 17.75
N THR A 336 -23.74 0.72 16.71
CA THR A 336 -24.50 0.89 15.48
C THR A 336 -24.45 -0.39 14.64
N LYS A 337 -25.60 -0.78 14.09
CA LYS A 337 -25.68 -1.84 13.07
C LYS A 337 -25.53 -1.24 11.69
N TYR A 338 -24.69 -1.85 10.86
CA TYR A 338 -24.40 -1.36 9.51
C TYR A 338 -24.98 -2.30 8.44
N PRO A 339 -25.42 -1.77 7.29
CA PRO A 339 -26.06 -2.55 6.23
C PRO A 339 -25.07 -3.40 5.41
N GLY A 340 -23.76 -3.34 5.70
CA GLY A 340 -22.72 -4.07 4.98
C GLY A 340 -21.31 -3.70 5.45
N THR A 341 -20.32 -4.00 4.62
CA THR A 341 -18.90 -3.67 4.84
C THR A 341 -18.35 -2.84 3.69
N THR A 342 -17.37 -1.99 3.96
CA THR A 342 -16.79 -1.04 2.99
C THR A 342 -15.26 -1.05 2.97
N HIS A 343 -14.63 -1.79 3.88
CA HIS A 343 -13.18 -1.82 4.09
C HIS A 343 -12.73 -3.21 4.50
N VAL A 344 -11.43 -3.46 4.37
CA VAL A 344 -10.79 -4.74 4.68
C VAL A 344 -9.53 -4.46 5.48
N VAL A 345 -9.39 -5.15 6.61
CA VAL A 345 -8.30 -4.99 7.58
C VAL A 345 -7.79 -6.35 8.02
N SER A 346 -6.68 -6.39 8.76
CA SER A 346 -6.16 -7.66 9.31
C SER A 346 -6.29 -7.70 10.83
N LEU A 347 -6.81 -8.80 11.37
CA LEU A 347 -6.78 -9.08 12.81
C LEU A 347 -5.45 -9.73 13.17
N VAL A 348 -4.66 -9.09 14.02
CA VAL A 348 -3.31 -9.54 14.40
C VAL A 348 -3.20 -10.03 15.84
N GLY A 349 -4.29 -10.00 16.59
CA GLY A 349 -4.29 -10.36 18.00
C GLY A 349 -5.56 -9.90 18.72
N TRP A 350 -5.61 -10.12 20.02
CA TRP A 350 -6.70 -9.72 20.91
C TRP A 350 -6.19 -9.49 22.33
N GLY A 351 -7.03 -8.86 23.15
CA GLY A 351 -6.79 -8.76 24.58
C GLY A 351 -8.01 -8.33 25.37
N THR A 352 -7.79 -8.11 26.65
CA THR A 352 -8.75 -7.53 27.60
C THR A 352 -8.11 -6.30 28.23
N ASP A 353 -8.82 -5.17 28.21
CA ASP A 353 -8.36 -3.98 28.91
C ASP A 353 -8.46 -4.21 30.43
N ALA A 354 -7.32 -4.19 31.11
CA ALA A 354 -7.24 -4.53 32.53
C ALA A 354 -8.01 -3.55 33.45
N LYS A 355 -8.32 -2.33 32.98
CA LYS A 355 -9.04 -1.31 33.77
C LYS A 355 -10.55 -1.43 33.64
N THR A 356 -11.02 -1.67 32.42
CA THR A 356 -12.45 -1.64 32.07
C THR A 356 -13.05 -3.02 31.88
N GLY A 357 -12.23 -4.06 31.71
CA GLY A 357 -12.66 -5.42 31.35
C GLY A 357 -13.12 -5.55 29.90
N VAL A 358 -13.01 -4.49 29.09
CA VAL A 358 -13.44 -4.50 27.68
C VAL A 358 -12.50 -5.38 26.87
N LYS A 359 -13.06 -6.40 26.22
CA LYS A 359 -12.35 -7.26 25.27
C LYS A 359 -12.15 -6.49 23.96
N TYR A 360 -11.00 -6.65 23.33
CA TYR A 360 -10.71 -5.99 22.06
C TYR A 360 -9.97 -6.90 21.09
N TRP A 361 -10.14 -6.59 19.81
CA TRP A 361 -9.26 -7.01 18.73
C TRP A 361 -8.13 -6.01 18.54
N ILE A 362 -6.98 -6.53 18.13
CA ILE A 362 -5.86 -5.72 17.65
C ILE A 362 -5.92 -5.77 16.12
N VAL A 363 -6.14 -4.61 15.50
CA VAL A 363 -6.45 -4.52 14.08
C VAL A 363 -5.39 -3.71 13.36
N ARG A 364 -4.86 -4.25 12.26
CA ARG A 364 -3.96 -3.57 11.33
C ARG A 364 -4.76 -2.92 10.21
N ASN A 365 -4.52 -1.63 10.00
CA ASN A 365 -5.04 -0.89 8.85
C ASN A 365 -3.94 -0.68 7.78
N SER A 366 -4.33 -0.14 6.63
CA SER A 366 -3.47 0.09 5.47
C SER A 366 -3.36 1.57 5.08
N ASP A 367 -3.60 2.50 6.00
CA ASP A 367 -3.52 3.95 5.77
C ASP A 367 -2.19 4.58 6.25
N GLY A 368 -1.16 3.74 6.38
CA GLY A 368 0.17 4.13 6.82
C GLY A 368 0.28 4.38 8.34
N THR A 369 1.51 4.61 8.78
CA THR A 369 1.85 4.72 10.20
C THR A 369 1.40 6.03 10.86
N ASN A 370 0.97 7.02 10.09
CA ASN A 370 0.45 8.29 10.64
C ASN A 370 -1.02 8.19 11.06
N TRP A 371 -1.70 7.12 10.65
CA TRP A 371 -3.08 6.87 11.01
C TRP A 371 -3.15 5.99 12.27
N GLY A 372 -4.08 6.29 13.18
CA GLY A 372 -4.31 5.53 14.41
C GLY A 372 -3.06 5.34 15.27
N ASP A 373 -2.96 4.18 15.91
CA ASP A 373 -1.83 3.78 16.76
C ASP A 373 -0.71 3.18 15.92
N ARG A 374 -0.02 4.03 15.14
CA ARG A 374 1.05 3.63 14.21
C ARG A 374 0.58 2.65 13.13
N GLY A 375 -0.61 2.88 12.57
CA GLY A 375 -1.25 2.03 11.56
C GLY A 375 -2.12 0.92 12.14
N PHE A 376 -2.29 0.87 13.46
CA PHE A 376 -3.15 -0.08 14.15
C PHE A 376 -4.27 0.63 14.90
N PHE A 377 -5.26 -0.12 15.32
CA PHE A 377 -6.29 0.33 16.24
C PHE A 377 -6.83 -0.84 17.07
N LEU A 378 -7.52 -0.52 18.16
CA LEU A 378 -8.24 -1.50 18.97
C LEU A 378 -9.73 -1.37 18.71
N ALA A 379 -10.44 -2.49 18.57
CA ALA A 379 -11.88 -2.52 18.32
C ALA A 379 -12.56 -3.47 19.31
N GLU A 380 -13.70 -3.08 19.88
CA GLU A 380 -14.42 -3.91 20.85
C GLU A 380 -14.77 -5.29 20.28
N ARG A 381 -14.37 -6.33 21.00
CA ARG A 381 -14.52 -7.72 20.59
C ARG A 381 -15.74 -8.35 21.26
N GLY A 382 -16.50 -9.09 20.48
CA GLY A 382 -17.69 -9.84 20.87
C GLY A 382 -19.01 -9.12 20.69
N VAL A 383 -18.98 -7.96 20.04
CA VAL A 383 -20.17 -7.12 19.77
C VAL A 383 -20.39 -6.90 18.27
N ASN A 384 -19.61 -7.56 17.41
CA ASN A 384 -19.58 -7.38 15.96
C ASN A 384 -19.44 -5.93 15.52
N ILE A 385 -18.52 -5.20 16.18
CA ILE A 385 -18.29 -3.78 15.88
C ILE A 385 -17.96 -3.61 14.40
N TYR A 386 -18.62 -2.65 13.74
CA TYR A 386 -18.46 -2.40 12.30
C TYR A 386 -18.64 -3.63 11.40
N ASN A 387 -19.40 -4.64 11.83
CA ASN A 387 -19.58 -5.92 11.12
C ASN A 387 -18.29 -6.76 10.94
N MET A 388 -17.26 -6.55 11.78
CA MET A 388 -15.97 -7.23 11.63
C MET A 388 -15.91 -8.69 12.09
N GLU A 389 -16.94 -9.15 12.80
CA GLU A 389 -17.05 -10.50 13.38
C GLU A 389 -18.06 -11.37 12.62
N SER A 390 -18.16 -11.17 11.31
CA SER A 390 -19.05 -11.95 10.43
C SER A 390 -18.28 -12.67 9.34
N HIS A 391 -17.26 -12.01 8.79
CA HIS A 391 -16.60 -12.40 7.56
C HIS A 391 -15.08 -12.25 7.69
N GLY A 392 -14.36 -13.37 7.68
CA GLY A 392 -12.89 -13.42 7.63
C GLY A 392 -12.33 -14.40 6.60
N ALA A 393 -11.06 -14.25 6.25
CA ALA A 393 -10.35 -15.15 5.34
C ALA A 393 -8.92 -15.37 5.83
N TRP A 394 -8.41 -16.57 5.59
CA TRP A 394 -7.08 -16.97 6.02
C TRP A 394 -6.37 -17.79 4.93
N ALA A 395 -5.04 -17.85 5.04
CA ALA A 395 -4.17 -18.56 4.12
C ALA A 395 -2.91 -19.03 4.84
N VAL A 396 -2.31 -20.13 4.36
CA VAL A 396 -1.09 -20.70 4.91
C VAL A 396 0.02 -20.67 3.86
N PRO A 397 1.15 -20.00 4.14
CA PRO A 397 2.26 -19.93 3.21
C PRO A 397 3.09 -21.21 3.16
N ILE A 398 3.72 -21.46 2.02
CA ILE A 398 4.77 -22.48 1.87
C ILE A 398 6.12 -21.85 2.30
N VAL A 399 6.79 -22.41 3.32
CA VAL A 399 8.05 -21.88 3.91
C VAL A 399 9.18 -22.89 4.17
#